data_AF-A0ABD0RM71-F1
#
_entry.id   AF-A0ABD0RM71-F1
#
_cell.length_a   1.000
_cell.length_b   1.000
_cell.length_c   1.000
_cell.angle_alpha   90.00
_cell.angle_beta   90.00
_cell.angle_gamma   90.00
#
_symmetry.space_group_name_H-M   'P 1'
#
loop_
_entity.id
_entity.type
_entity.pdbx_description
1 polymer ?
#
loop_
_entity_poly.entity_id
_entity_poly.type
_entity_poly.pdbx_seq_one_letter_code
_entity_poly.pdbx_strand_id
1 'polypeptide(L)'
;LHHISLNVSRKFRVVFEGIKGSGSTGGLSLDDINLSETSCPEHVWRIKDFKSVLENTPMDAAIYSPRFTSKDGYSFQMGLYPSGKAGYPGELGVYAHLTSGAGAADDGLVWPARWRQMTMMLMDQNADIRKRMNNQRSVTTDPTMTVEGEDRDSRLILLGF
;
A
#
# COMPACT_ATOMS: atom_id res chain seq x y z
N LEU A 1 3.31 -11.75 5.50
CA LEU A 1 2.58 -10.82 6.38
C LEU A 1 1.11 -10.95 6.07
N HIS A 2 0.30 -11.28 7.07
CA HIS A 2 -1.15 -11.41 6.94
C HIS A 2 -1.81 -10.58 8.04
N HIS A 3 -2.89 -9.88 7.70
CA HIS A 3 -3.64 -9.03 8.62
C HIS A 3 -5.06 -9.55 8.70
N ILE A 4 -5.60 -9.65 9.92
CA ILE A 4 -6.96 -10.12 10.19
C ILE A 4 -7.64 -9.04 11.03
N SER A 5 -8.71 -8.45 10.49
CA SER A 5 -9.52 -7.48 11.23
C SER A 5 -10.42 -8.21 12.21
N LEU A 6 -10.41 -7.79 13.46
CA LEU A 6 -11.25 -8.32 14.52
C LEU A 6 -12.22 -7.23 14.98
N ASN A 7 -13.49 -7.59 15.17
CA ASN A 7 -14.50 -6.71 15.76
C ASN A 7 -15.05 -7.38 17.03
N VAL A 8 -14.40 -7.13 18.16
CA VAL A 8 -14.67 -7.77 19.46
C VAL A 8 -14.78 -6.71 20.54
N SER A 9 -15.80 -6.79 21.38
CA SER A 9 -16.12 -5.79 22.41
C SER A 9 -16.03 -6.31 23.85
N ARG A 10 -15.66 -7.59 24.01
CA ARG A 10 -15.56 -8.28 25.31
C ARG A 10 -14.29 -9.10 25.34
N LYS A 11 -13.88 -9.54 26.54
CA LYS A 11 -12.74 -10.45 26.72
C LYS A 11 -12.85 -11.65 25.77
N PHE A 12 -11.79 -11.91 25.03
CA PHE A 12 -11.73 -12.96 24.02
C PHE A 12 -10.38 -13.69 24.06
N ARG A 13 -10.28 -14.77 23.29
CA ARG A 13 -9.03 -15.49 23.00
C ARG A 13 -8.91 -15.65 21.50
N VAL A 14 -7.70 -15.53 20.97
CA VAL A 14 -7.40 -15.89 19.59
C VAL A 14 -6.99 -17.36 19.58
N VAL A 15 -7.61 -18.15 18.71
CA VAL A 15 -7.29 -19.58 18.52
C VAL A 15 -6.77 -19.75 17.10
N PHE A 16 -5.57 -20.31 16.97
CA PHE A 16 -5.00 -20.68 15.67
C PHE A 16 -5.18 -22.19 15.49
N GLU A 17 -5.92 -22.59 14.47
CA GLU A 17 -6.16 -23.99 14.14
C GLU A 17 -5.45 -24.34 12.83
N GLY A 18 -4.49 -25.27 12.89
CA GLY A 18 -3.79 -25.78 11.71
C GLY A 18 -4.45 -27.07 11.21
N ILE A 19 -5.02 -27.03 10.01
CA ILE A 19 -5.68 -28.19 9.40
C ILE A 19 -4.79 -28.77 8.30
N LYS A 20 -4.44 -30.06 8.41
CA LYS A 20 -3.66 -30.77 7.40
C LYS A 20 -4.55 -31.23 6.24
N GLY A 21 -4.27 -30.75 5.03
CA GLY A 21 -4.83 -31.29 3.79
C GLY A 21 -4.10 -32.53 3.27
N SER A 22 -4.64 -33.17 2.23
CA SER A 22 -3.97 -34.27 1.53
C SER A 22 -2.77 -33.78 0.71
N GLY A 23 -1.68 -34.57 0.67
CA GLY A 23 -0.54 -34.33 -0.22
C GLY A 23 0.53 -33.34 0.29
N SER A 24 0.53 -32.98 1.58
CA SER A 24 1.58 -32.11 2.13
C SER A 24 2.85 -32.87 2.54
N THR A 25 4.00 -32.40 2.08
CA THR A 25 5.35 -32.85 2.49
C THR A 25 6.00 -31.93 3.53
N GLY A 26 5.30 -30.89 3.99
CA GLY A 26 5.78 -29.89 4.95
C GLY A 26 4.81 -29.61 6.10
N GLY A 27 4.90 -28.43 6.70
CA GLY A 27 4.08 -28.02 7.85
C GLY A 27 3.67 -26.54 7.82
N LEU A 28 2.96 -26.11 8.87
CA LEU A 28 2.57 -24.71 9.09
C LEU A 28 3.43 -24.15 10.23
N SER A 29 4.10 -23.03 9.97
CA SER A 29 4.82 -22.26 10.98
C SER A 29 4.20 -20.87 11.12
N LEU A 30 4.15 -20.39 12.36
CA LEU A 30 3.68 -19.06 12.72
C LEU A 30 4.74 -18.42 13.60
N ASP A 31 5.02 -17.15 13.37
CA ASP A 31 5.97 -16.36 14.15
C ASP A 31 5.53 -14.89 14.17
N ASP A 32 6.10 -14.09 15.08
CA ASP A 32 5.88 -12.65 15.21
C ASP A 32 4.40 -12.22 15.29
N ILE A 33 3.59 -12.97 16.06
CA ILE A 33 2.16 -12.68 16.25
C ILE A 33 2.01 -11.39 17.09
N ASN A 34 1.37 -10.38 16.49
CA ASN A 34 1.06 -9.12 17.15
C ASN A 34 -0.44 -8.86 17.12
N LEU A 35 -0.98 -8.27 18.20
CA LEU A 35 -2.37 -7.87 18.33
C LEU A 35 -2.43 -6.43 18.83
N SER A 36 -3.23 -5.59 18.17
CA SER A 36 -3.41 -4.19 18.51
C SER A 36 -4.84 -3.74 18.19
N GLU A 37 -5.36 -2.81 18.98
CA GLU A 37 -6.68 -2.18 18.77
C GLU A 37 -6.58 -1.09 17.69
N THR A 38 -6.12 -1.47 16.50
CA THR A 38 -5.92 -0.60 15.35
C THR A 38 -6.57 -1.20 14.09
N SER A 39 -6.88 -0.35 13.11
CA SER A 39 -7.37 -0.84 11.82
C SER A 39 -6.27 -1.56 11.05
N CYS A 40 -6.60 -2.69 10.42
CA CYS A 40 -5.70 -3.33 9.47
C CYS A 40 -5.49 -2.43 8.24
N PRO A 41 -4.31 -2.50 7.59
CA PRO A 41 -4.13 -1.84 6.29
C PRO A 41 -5.12 -2.40 5.27
N GLU A 42 -5.73 -1.53 4.47
CA GLU A 42 -6.71 -1.93 3.44
C GLU A 42 -6.06 -2.78 2.35
N HIS A 43 -4.81 -2.44 2.00
CA HIS A 43 -4.01 -3.14 1.00
C HIS A 43 -2.57 -3.28 1.49
N VAL A 44 -1.91 -4.35 1.05
CA VAL A 44 -0.49 -4.59 1.32
C VAL A 44 0.21 -4.89 0.01
N TRP A 45 1.16 -4.06 -0.37
CA TRP A 45 2.06 -4.33 -1.48
C TRP A 45 3.37 -4.93 -0.95
N ARG A 46 3.58 -6.23 -1.21
CA ARG A 46 4.82 -6.92 -0.86
C ARG A 46 5.77 -6.94 -2.05
N ILE A 47 6.87 -6.21 -1.94
CA ILE A 47 7.98 -6.29 -2.89
C ILE A 47 8.94 -7.39 -2.41
N LYS A 48 9.17 -8.39 -3.25
CA LYS A 48 10.14 -9.46 -2.99
C LYS A 48 11.50 -9.02 -3.54
N ASP A 49 12.58 -9.52 -2.93
CA ASP A 49 13.95 -9.21 -3.33
C ASP A 49 14.20 -7.70 -3.49
N PHE A 50 13.84 -6.94 -2.45
CA PHE A 50 13.90 -5.48 -2.48
C PHE A 50 15.32 -4.94 -2.69
N LYS A 51 16.35 -5.72 -2.31
CA LYS A 51 17.75 -5.39 -2.58
C LYS A 51 18.01 -5.30 -4.09
N SER A 52 17.61 -6.33 -4.85
CA SER A 52 17.75 -6.33 -6.30
C SER A 52 16.96 -5.19 -6.95
N VAL A 53 15.76 -4.89 -6.44
CA VAL A 53 14.97 -3.74 -6.91
C VAL A 53 15.73 -2.43 -6.70
N LEU A 54 16.36 -2.23 -5.55
CA LEU A 54 17.12 -1.02 -5.24
C LEU A 54 18.37 -0.89 -6.11
N GLU A 55 19.09 -1.99 -6.37
CA GLU A 55 20.33 -2.00 -7.14
C GLU A 55 20.10 -1.86 -8.65
N ASN A 56 18.98 -2.39 -9.17
CA ASN A 56 18.76 -2.51 -10.62
C ASN A 56 17.73 -1.53 -11.20
N THR A 57 17.03 -0.74 -10.37
CA THR A 57 16.07 0.26 -10.88
C THR A 57 16.77 1.61 -11.04
N PRO A 58 16.96 2.13 -12.26
CA PRO A 58 17.62 3.41 -12.47
C PRO A 58 16.78 4.58 -11.94
N MET A 59 17.43 5.74 -11.79
CA MET A 59 16.73 6.99 -11.46
C MET A 59 15.61 7.28 -12.48
N ASP A 60 14.51 7.88 -12.02
CA ASP A 60 13.30 8.17 -12.80
C ASP A 60 12.55 6.93 -13.34
N ALA A 61 12.98 5.71 -13.01
CA ALA A 61 12.21 4.50 -13.28
C ALA A 61 11.41 4.07 -12.04
N ALA A 62 10.13 3.74 -12.27
CA ALA A 62 9.25 3.22 -11.23
C ALA A 62 9.00 1.72 -11.38
N ILE A 63 8.85 1.03 -10.25
CA ILE A 63 8.12 -0.23 -10.18
C ILE A 63 6.71 0.03 -9.68
N TYR A 64 5.75 -0.76 -10.15
CA TYR A 64 4.34 -0.53 -9.83
C TYR A 64 3.75 -1.64 -8.97
N SER A 65 2.83 -1.27 -8.08
CA SER A 65 2.02 -2.23 -7.35
C SER A 65 1.00 -2.92 -8.26
N PRO A 66 0.35 -4.00 -7.81
CA PRO A 66 -0.94 -4.38 -8.35
C PRO A 66 -1.92 -3.20 -8.28
N ARG A 67 -2.94 -3.23 -9.13
CA ARG A 67 -4.05 -2.28 -9.02
C ARG A 67 -4.90 -2.63 -7.80
N PHE A 68 -5.22 -1.63 -7.01
CA PHE A 68 -6.09 -1.72 -5.83
C PHE A 68 -7.39 -0.96 -6.08
N THR A 69 -8.42 -1.30 -5.31
CA THR A 69 -9.72 -0.61 -5.33
C THR A 69 -10.03 -0.14 -3.91
N SER A 70 -10.23 1.17 -3.74
CA SER A 70 -10.57 1.74 -2.45
C SER A 70 -11.99 1.36 -2.03
N LYS A 71 -12.31 1.56 -0.74
CA LYS A 71 -13.67 1.37 -0.20
C LYS A 71 -14.73 2.22 -0.92
N ASP A 72 -14.34 3.36 -1.48
CA ASP A 72 -15.20 4.26 -2.24
C ASP A 72 -15.29 3.91 -3.74
N GLY A 73 -14.66 2.82 -4.18
CA GLY A 73 -14.71 2.32 -5.57
C GLY A 73 -13.62 2.88 -6.51
N TYR A 74 -12.77 3.81 -6.06
CA TYR A 74 -11.69 4.33 -6.90
C TYR A 74 -10.58 3.29 -7.08
N SER A 75 -10.20 3.06 -8.33
CA SER A 75 -9.04 2.23 -8.66
C SER A 75 -7.75 3.06 -8.59
N PHE A 76 -6.72 2.53 -7.96
CA PHE A 76 -5.42 3.19 -7.85
C PHE A 76 -4.25 2.21 -7.92
N GLN A 77 -3.07 2.74 -8.20
CA GLN A 77 -1.83 2.01 -8.26
C GLN A 77 -0.71 2.83 -7.61
N MET A 78 0.23 2.15 -6.95
CA MET A 78 1.40 2.78 -6.36
C MET A 78 2.59 2.66 -7.29
N GLY A 79 3.31 3.76 -7.53
CA GLY A 79 4.61 3.79 -8.18
C GLY A 79 5.72 4.03 -7.16
N LEU A 80 6.71 3.15 -7.10
CA LEU A 80 7.91 3.29 -6.25
C LEU A 80 9.11 3.58 -7.14
N TYR A 81 9.87 4.63 -6.80
CA TYR A 81 11.13 5.02 -7.43
C TYR A 81 12.28 4.72 -6.45
N PRO A 82 12.95 3.55 -6.55
CA PRO A 82 13.98 3.14 -5.61
C PRO A 82 15.21 4.06 -5.58
N SER A 83 15.60 4.56 -6.75
CA SER A 83 16.75 5.46 -6.93
C SER A 83 16.38 6.94 -6.99
N GLY A 84 15.11 7.26 -6.69
CA GLY A 84 14.57 8.62 -6.74
C GLY A 84 14.25 9.13 -8.14
N LYS A 85 13.84 10.41 -8.17
CA LYS A 85 13.52 11.16 -9.41
C LYS A 85 14.55 12.27 -9.62
N ALA A 86 14.62 12.85 -10.82
CA ALA A 86 15.59 13.90 -11.16
C ALA A 86 15.68 15.06 -10.14
N GLY A 87 14.56 15.44 -9.50
CA GLY A 87 14.54 16.49 -8.47
C GLY A 87 15.04 16.06 -7.08
N TYR A 88 15.09 14.76 -6.82
CA TYR A 88 15.42 14.14 -5.53
C TYR A 88 16.25 12.85 -5.75
N PRO A 89 17.47 12.97 -6.30
CA PRO A 89 18.29 11.81 -6.65
C PRO A 89 18.72 11.04 -5.39
N GLY A 90 18.55 9.71 -5.41
CA GLY A 90 18.90 8.84 -4.28
C GLY A 90 17.87 8.81 -3.15
N GLU A 91 16.79 9.60 -3.23
CA GLU A 91 15.69 9.58 -2.28
C GLU A 91 14.60 8.60 -2.75
N LEU A 92 14.19 7.67 -1.89
CA LEU A 92 13.12 6.74 -2.19
C LEU A 92 11.80 7.50 -2.41
N GLY A 93 11.23 7.44 -3.61
CA GLY A 93 9.98 8.14 -3.93
C GLY A 93 8.78 7.19 -4.03
N VAL A 94 7.61 7.55 -3.48
CA VAL A 94 6.38 6.75 -3.59
C VAL A 94 5.19 7.59 -3.99
N TYR A 95 4.55 7.21 -5.08
CA TYR A 95 3.53 8.00 -5.75
C TYR A 95 2.25 7.22 -5.89
N ALA A 96 1.12 7.85 -5.55
CA ALA A 96 -0.19 7.26 -5.77
C ALA A 96 -0.76 7.77 -7.09
N HIS A 97 -1.20 6.85 -7.93
CA HIS A 97 -1.83 7.15 -9.20
C HIS A 97 -3.27 6.67 -9.15
N LEU A 98 -4.24 7.57 -9.35
CA LEU A 98 -5.59 7.15 -9.69
C LEU A 98 -5.56 6.53 -11.09
N THR A 99 -6.24 5.41 -11.26
CA THR A 99 -6.23 4.65 -12.52
C THR A 99 -7.66 4.46 -13.04
N SER A 100 -7.81 4.34 -14.35
CA SER A 100 -9.08 3.93 -14.96
C SER A 100 -9.42 2.50 -14.54
N GLY A 101 -10.40 2.36 -13.66
CA GLY A 101 -10.95 1.06 -13.25
C GLY A 101 -11.94 0.51 -14.27
N ALA A 102 -12.19 -0.80 -14.25
CA ALA A 102 -13.20 -1.43 -15.11
C ALA A 102 -14.62 -0.88 -14.87
N GLY A 103 -14.91 -0.34 -13.68
CA GLY A 103 -16.18 0.29 -13.32
C GLY A 103 -16.18 1.83 -13.35
N ALA A 104 -15.11 2.48 -13.84
CA ALA A 104 -14.99 3.94 -13.78
C ALA A 104 -16.08 4.70 -14.56
N ALA A 105 -16.73 4.05 -15.54
CA ALA A 105 -17.86 4.59 -16.29
C ALA A 105 -19.23 4.21 -15.70
N ASP A 106 -19.32 3.09 -14.97
CA ASP A 106 -20.59 2.46 -14.58
C ASP A 106 -20.93 2.65 -13.08
N ASP A 107 -19.95 2.98 -12.23
CA ASP A 107 -20.12 3.01 -10.75
C ASP A 107 -20.57 4.38 -10.18
N GLY A 108 -20.91 5.37 -11.01
CA GLY A 108 -21.37 6.68 -10.53
C GLY A 108 -20.32 7.47 -9.72
N LEU A 109 -19.03 7.17 -9.92
CA LEU A 109 -17.92 7.81 -9.20
C LEU A 109 -17.83 9.31 -9.53
N VAL A 110 -17.58 10.12 -8.51
CA VAL A 110 -17.47 11.58 -8.64
C VAL A 110 -16.03 11.98 -8.99
N TRP A 111 -15.85 12.51 -10.19
CA TRP A 111 -14.56 13.00 -10.65
C TRP A 111 -14.51 14.54 -10.72
N PRO A 112 -13.40 15.20 -10.32
CA PRO A 112 -12.22 14.64 -9.65
C PRO A 112 -12.53 14.04 -8.27
N ALA A 113 -11.76 13.02 -7.86
CA ALA A 113 -11.93 12.36 -6.57
C ALA A 113 -11.79 13.39 -5.45
N ARG A 114 -12.88 13.65 -4.71
CA ARG A 114 -12.92 14.76 -3.73
C ARG A 114 -12.52 14.26 -2.35
N TRP A 115 -11.47 14.87 -1.78
CA TRP A 115 -11.08 14.75 -0.38
C TRP A 115 -10.86 13.32 0.11
N ARG A 116 -10.27 12.47 -0.74
CA ARG A 116 -9.94 11.09 -0.41
C ARG A 116 -8.53 11.07 0.14
N GLN A 117 -8.40 10.73 1.43
CA GLN A 117 -7.11 10.58 2.08
C GLN A 117 -6.55 9.19 1.80
N MET A 118 -5.30 9.16 1.36
CA MET A 118 -4.51 7.96 1.19
C MET A 118 -3.32 8.01 2.13
N THR A 119 -3.19 6.97 2.95
CA THR A 119 -2.09 6.81 3.89
C THR A 119 -1.19 5.68 3.42
N MET A 120 0.07 6.00 3.15
CA MET A 120 1.10 5.06 2.74
C MET A 120 2.07 4.84 3.90
N MET A 121 2.45 3.59 4.10
CA MET A 121 3.35 3.19 5.19
C MET A 121 4.39 2.22 4.67
N LEU A 122 5.66 2.60 4.76
CA LEU A 122 6.78 1.67 4.66
C LEU A 122 6.97 1.02 6.03
N MET A 123 6.67 -0.28 6.10
CA MET A 123 6.64 -1.02 7.36
C MET A 123 8.05 -1.45 7.78
N ASP A 124 8.44 -1.06 8.99
CA ASP A 124 9.53 -1.68 9.74
C ASP A 124 9.05 -3.05 10.26
N GLN A 125 9.70 -4.12 9.82
CA GLN A 125 9.33 -5.51 10.15
C GLN A 125 9.94 -5.97 11.48
N ASN A 126 9.96 -5.11 12.49
CA ASN A 126 10.33 -5.52 13.85
C ASN A 126 9.32 -6.53 14.42
N ALA A 127 9.82 -7.58 15.08
CA ALA A 127 9.01 -8.61 15.72
C ALA A 127 8.03 -8.04 16.76
N ASP A 128 8.44 -7.03 17.52
CA ASP A 128 7.60 -6.33 18.50
C ASP A 128 7.00 -5.07 17.87
N ILE A 129 5.66 -5.03 17.75
CA ILE A 129 4.96 -3.88 17.16
C ILE A 129 5.27 -2.55 17.87
N ARG A 130 5.61 -2.57 19.16
CA ARG A 130 5.93 -1.37 19.95
C ARG A 130 7.29 -0.75 19.58
N LYS A 131 8.14 -1.52 18.90
CA LYS A 131 9.48 -1.11 18.48
C LYS A 131 9.55 -0.75 17.00
N ARG A 132 8.44 -0.86 16.27
CA ARG A 132 8.41 -0.55 14.83
C ARG A 132 8.50 0.95 14.60
N MET A 133 9.49 1.37 13.82
CA MET A 133 9.63 2.75 13.35
C MET A 133 9.20 2.86 11.89
N ASN A 134 7.90 2.65 11.66
CA ASN A 134 7.32 2.75 10.32
C ASN A 134 7.46 4.17 9.76
N ASN A 135 7.83 4.29 8.48
CA ASN A 135 7.80 5.58 7.80
C ASN A 135 6.44 5.75 7.11
N GLN A 136 5.65 6.71 7.58
CA GLN A 136 4.29 6.96 7.12
C GLN A 136 4.17 8.35 6.48
N ARG A 137 3.43 8.42 5.38
CA ARG A 137 3.02 9.65 4.71
C ARG A 137 1.55 9.55 4.31
N SER A 138 0.84 10.68 4.37
CA SER A 138 -0.56 10.72 3.96
C SER A 138 -0.77 11.89 3.02
N VAL A 139 -1.67 11.72 2.07
CA VAL A 139 -2.05 12.75 1.12
C VAL A 139 -3.54 12.69 0.88
N THR A 140 -4.13 13.83 0.60
CA THR A 140 -5.57 13.94 0.36
C THR A 140 -5.78 14.49 -1.04
N THR A 141 -6.66 13.85 -1.82
CA THR A 141 -7.02 14.38 -3.14
C THR A 141 -7.76 15.71 -2.99
N ASP A 142 -7.16 16.77 -3.52
CA ASP A 142 -7.84 18.06 -3.66
C ASP A 142 -8.39 18.18 -5.09
N PRO A 143 -9.71 18.34 -5.27
CA PRO A 143 -10.31 18.43 -6.60
C PRO A 143 -9.88 19.68 -7.39
N THR A 144 -9.27 20.66 -6.73
CA THR A 144 -8.75 21.89 -7.34
C THR A 144 -7.27 21.80 -7.71
N MET A 145 -6.55 20.79 -7.22
CA MET A 145 -5.15 20.56 -7.59
C MET A 145 -5.06 19.96 -8.99
N THR A 146 -4.41 20.69 -9.89
CA THR A 146 -3.96 20.21 -11.20
C THR A 146 -2.45 20.10 -11.19
N VAL A 147 -1.90 18.92 -11.50
CA VAL A 147 -0.46 18.77 -11.72
C VAL A 147 -0.14 19.38 -13.09
N GLU A 148 0.65 20.46 -13.11
CA GLU A 148 1.12 21.06 -14.37
C GLU A 148 2.12 20.11 -15.05
N GLY A 149 1.88 19.78 -16.32
CA GLY A 149 2.87 19.08 -17.17
C GLY A 149 2.74 17.56 -17.28
N GLU A 150 1.77 16.91 -16.63
CA GLU A 150 1.42 15.50 -16.91
C GLU A 150 0.11 15.40 -17.71
N ASP A 151 0.05 14.41 -18.62
CA ASP A 151 -1.10 14.14 -19.48
C ASP A 151 -2.41 14.13 -18.68
N ARG A 152 -3.47 14.73 -19.25
CA ARG A 152 -4.76 15.02 -18.59
C ARG A 152 -5.50 13.81 -17.99
N ASP A 153 -4.98 12.61 -18.17
CA ASP A 153 -5.51 11.35 -17.65
C ASP A 153 -4.81 10.85 -16.36
N SER A 154 -3.65 11.42 -15.99
CA SER A 154 -2.85 10.97 -14.85
C SER A 154 -2.97 11.97 -13.69
N ARG A 155 -3.97 11.76 -12.82
CA ARG A 155 -4.06 12.49 -11.54
C ARG A 155 -3.07 11.89 -10.56
N LEU A 156 -1.80 12.28 -10.71
CA LEU A 156 -0.70 11.91 -9.84
C LEU A 156 -0.84 12.61 -8.49
N ILE A 157 -0.75 11.84 -7.42
CA ILE A 157 -0.60 12.37 -6.07
C ILE A 157 0.85 12.13 -5.65
N LEU A 158 1.60 13.23 -5.53
CA LEU A 158 3.03 13.22 -5.25
C LEU A 158 3.31 13.14 -3.75
N LEU A 159 4.11 12.16 -3.31
CA LEU A 159 4.80 12.17 -2.02
C LEU A 159 6.22 11.59 -2.16
N GLY A 160 7.24 12.32 -1.70
CA GLY A 160 8.58 11.78 -1.46
C GLY A 160 8.68 11.25 -0.02
N PHE A 161 9.46 10.19 0.20
CA PHE A 161 9.77 9.73 1.56
C PHE A 161 11.03 10.38 2.10
#